data_AF-A0AAD3NBX4-F1
#
_entry.id   AF-A0AAD3NBX4-F1
#
_cell.length_a   1.000
_cell.length_b   1.000
_cell.length_c   1.000
_cell.angle_alpha   90.00
_cell.angle_beta   90.00
_cell.angle_gamma   90.00
#
_symmetry.space_group_name_H-M   'P 1'
#
loop_
_entity.id
_entity.type
_entity.pdbx_description
1 polymer ?
#
loop_
_entity_poly.entity_id
_entity_poly.type
_entity_poly.pdbx_seq_one_letter_code
_entity_poly.pdbx_strand_id
1 'polypeptide(L)'
;MESNPLINAMDPSITLWQFLLHLLEDQRLRHLISWTGEDGEFKLLDAEEVARLWGLRKNKHNMNYDKLSRALRYYYLLAVLLSTAEYR
;
A
#
# COMPACT_ATOMS: atom_id res chain seq x y z
N MET A 1 17.72 -18.43 3.86
CA MET A 1 17.81 -17.44 4.95
C MET A 1 16.44 -16.81 5.03
N GLU A 2 15.61 -17.30 5.95
CA GLU A 2 14.26 -16.75 6.17
C GLU A 2 14.40 -15.37 6.78
N SER A 3 14.09 -14.35 5.99
CA SER A 3 14.09 -12.96 6.44
C SER A 3 13.07 -12.82 7.57
N ASN A 4 13.55 -12.57 8.78
CA ASN A 4 12.71 -12.33 9.95
C ASN A 4 11.70 -11.20 9.62
N PRO A 5 10.38 -11.44 9.66
CA PRO A 5 9.36 -10.47 9.23
C PRO A 5 9.40 -9.16 10.04
N LEU A 6 10.02 -9.17 11.22
CA LEU A 6 10.23 -7.98 12.05
C LEU A 6 11.30 -7.03 11.49
N ILE A 7 12.26 -7.52 10.69
CA ILE A 7 13.33 -6.68 10.11
C ILE A 7 12.77 -5.76 9.00
N ASN A 8 11.75 -6.22 8.26
CA ASN A 8 11.10 -5.41 7.22
C ASN A 8 10.11 -4.38 7.77
N ALA A 9 9.69 -4.48 9.04
CA ALA A 9 8.68 -3.62 9.64
C ALA A 9 9.17 -2.17 9.89
N MET A 10 10.49 -1.96 9.94
CA MET A 10 11.11 -0.66 10.23
C MET A 10 11.93 -0.06 9.08
N ASP A 11 11.94 -0.68 7.89
CA ASP A 11 12.69 -0.13 6.76
C ASP A 11 12.05 1.18 6.26
N PRO A 12 12.71 2.35 6.41
CA PRO A 12 12.20 3.61 5.90
C PRO A 12 12.28 3.70 4.37
N SER A 13 13.00 2.79 3.69
CA SER A 13 13.10 2.72 2.23
C SER A 13 11.89 2.07 1.57
N ILE A 14 11.02 1.41 2.36
CA ILE A 14 9.82 0.76 1.84
C ILE A 14 8.98 1.71 0.97
N THR A 15 8.49 1.19 -0.14
CA THR A 15 7.57 1.88 -1.03
C THR A 15 6.12 1.72 -0.56
N LEU A 16 5.21 2.56 -1.06
CA LEU A 16 3.80 2.49 -0.67
C LEU A 16 3.17 1.15 -1.06
N TRP A 17 3.46 0.61 -2.25
CA TRP A 17 2.89 -0.67 -2.68
C TRP A 17 3.35 -1.84 -1.81
N GLN A 18 4.63 -1.88 -1.42
CA GLN A 18 5.14 -2.90 -0.50
C GLN A 18 4.49 -2.78 0.87
N PHE A 19 4.29 -1.56 1.37
CA PHE A 19 3.62 -1.33 2.64
C PHE A 19 2.17 -1.83 2.62
N LEU A 20 1.41 -1.53 1.57
CA LEU A 20 0.03 -1.99 1.41
C LEU A 20 -0.05 -3.52 1.30
N LEU A 21 0.89 -4.14 0.60
CA LEU A 21 0.97 -5.61 0.52
C LEU A 21 1.18 -6.24 1.89
N HIS A 22 2.09 -5.70 2.72
CA HIS A 22 2.28 -6.20 4.09
C HIS A 22 1.01 -6.06 4.94
N LEU A 23 0.24 -4.98 4.79
CA LEU A 23 -1.03 -4.83 5.51
C LEU A 23 -2.07 -5.86 5.05
N LEU A 24 -2.08 -6.17 3.75
CA LEU A 24 -2.98 -7.17 3.16
C LEU A 24 -2.64 -8.61 3.58
N GLU A 25 -1.37 -8.90 3.87
CA GLU A 25 -0.91 -10.20 4.36
C GLU A 25 -1.20 -10.41 5.87
N ASP A 26 -1.26 -9.34 6.66
CA ASP A 26 -1.57 -9.44 8.10
C ASP A 26 -3.07 -9.61 8.33
N GLN A 27 -3.48 -10.83 8.68
CA GLN A 27 -4.89 -11.16 8.94
C GLN A 27 -5.53 -10.31 10.05
N ARG A 28 -4.74 -9.78 10.98
CA ARG A 28 -5.22 -8.93 12.08
C ARG A 28 -5.64 -7.55 11.59
N LEU A 29 -5.09 -7.11 10.46
CA LEU A 29 -5.32 -5.80 9.87
C LEU A 29 -6.37 -5.81 8.76
N ARG A 30 -7.08 -6.93 8.56
CA ARG A 30 -8.16 -7.08 7.56
C ARG A 30 -9.29 -6.07 7.70
N HIS A 31 -9.48 -5.48 8.87
CA HIS A 31 -10.47 -4.42 9.12
C HIS A 31 -10.04 -3.06 8.56
N LEU A 32 -8.77 -2.89 8.19
CA LEU A 32 -8.21 -1.67 7.60
C LEU A 32 -8.12 -1.78 6.07
N ILE A 33 -7.72 -2.94 5.56
CA ILE A 33 -7.51 -3.21 4.14
C ILE A 33 -7.75 -4.69 3.85
N SER A 34 -8.37 -5.01 2.72
CA SER A 34 -8.67 -6.39 2.33
C SER A 34 -8.67 -6.56 0.82
N TRP A 35 -8.24 -7.74 0.36
CA TRP A 35 -8.49 -8.21 -1.00
C TRP A 35 -10.00 -8.27 -1.26
N THR A 36 -10.42 -7.94 -2.48
CA THR A 36 -11.82 -8.02 -2.92
C THR A 36 -12.16 -9.39 -3.51
N GLY A 37 -11.15 -10.18 -3.87
CA GLY A 37 -11.28 -11.49 -4.51
C GLY A 37 -11.03 -11.46 -6.02
N GLU A 38 -10.90 -10.26 -6.62
CA GLU A 38 -10.37 -10.10 -7.97
C GLU A 38 -8.83 -10.03 -7.93
N ASP A 39 -8.19 -10.56 -8.97
CA ASP A 39 -6.73 -10.67 -9.02
C ASP A 39 -6.05 -9.30 -8.88
N GLY A 40 -5.37 -9.10 -7.75
CA GLY A 40 -4.64 -7.87 -7.46
C GLY A 40 -5.51 -6.68 -7.03
N GLU A 41 -6.82 -6.86 -6.84
CA GLU A 41 -7.71 -5.78 -6.39
C GLU A 41 -7.93 -5.82 -4.86
N PHE A 42 -7.79 -4.67 -4.23
CA PHE A 42 -8.02 -4.49 -2.80
C PHE A 42 -8.86 -3.25 -2.51
N LYS A 43 -9.46 -3.23 -1.33
CA LYS A 43 -10.19 -2.08 -0.80
C LYS A 43 -9.61 -1.62 0.54
N LEU A 44 -9.59 -0.31 0.74
CA LEU A 44 -9.33 0.31 2.03
C LEU A 44 -10.66 0.39 2.79
N LEU A 45 -10.76 -0.33 3.90
CA LEU A 45 -11.91 -0.30 4.79
C LEU A 45 -11.82 0.84 5.81
N ASP A 46 -10.60 1.16 6.26
CA ASP A 46 -10.29 2.35 7.04
C ASP A 46 -9.11 3.09 6.41
N ALA A 47 -9.43 4.00 5.50
CA ALA A 47 -8.44 4.71 4.71
C ALA A 47 -7.59 5.69 5.52
N GLU A 48 -8.17 6.29 6.57
CA GLU A 48 -7.48 7.23 7.45
C GLU A 48 -6.45 6.51 8.32
N GLU A 49 -6.82 5.36 8.90
CA GLU A 49 -5.88 4.59 9.72
C GLU A 49 -4.74 4.01 8.87
N VAL A 50 -5.01 3.56 7.64
CA VAL A 50 -3.95 3.14 6.70
C VAL A 50 -3.00 4.31 6.38
N ALA A 51 -3.52 5.51 6.16
CA ALA A 51 -2.69 6.69 5.93
C ALA A 51 -1.87 7.08 7.16
N ARG A 52 -2.44 6.96 8.36
CA ARG A 52 -1.74 7.19 9.63
C ARG A 52 -0.58 6.21 9.82
N LEU A 53 -0.82 4.92 9.58
CA LEU A 53 0.22 3.88 9.66
C LEU A 53 1.32 4.10 8.62
N TRP A 54 0.97 4.53 7.41
CA TRP A 54 1.94 4.91 6.39
C TRP A 54 2.78 6.12 6.82
N GLY A 55 2.14 7.14 7.40
CA GLY A 55 2.81 8.30 7.99
C GLY A 55 3.80 7.90 9.08
N LEU A 56 3.39 7.01 9.99
CA LEU A 56 4.26 6.47 11.04
C LEU A 56 5.47 5.74 10.45
N ARG A 57 5.23 4.87 9.45
CA ARG A 57 6.30 4.11 8.77
C ARG A 57 7.34 5.01 8.10
N LYS A 58 6.93 6.14 7.53
CA LYS A 58 7.82 7.08 6.83
C LYS A 58 8.28 8.26 7.70
N ASN A 59 7.92 8.27 8.98
CA ASN A 59 8.12 9.39 9.90
C ASN A 59 7.59 10.74 9.33
N LYS A 60 6.39 10.69 8.73
CA LYS A 60 5.65 11.83 8.16
C LYS A 60 4.34 12.03 8.92
N HIS A 61 4.41 12.80 10.00
CA HIS A 61 3.27 13.12 10.88
C HIS A 61 2.10 13.83 10.18
N ASN A 62 2.35 14.50 9.05
CA ASN A 62 1.32 15.17 8.25
C ASN A 62 0.75 14.30 7.11
N MET A 63 0.94 12.97 7.16
CA MET A 63 0.33 12.05 6.19
C MET A 63 -1.18 11.92 6.44
N ASN A 64 -1.97 11.88 5.38
CA ASN A 64 -3.42 11.70 5.41
C ASN A 64 -3.88 10.96 4.14
N TYR A 65 -5.16 10.60 4.08
CA TYR A 65 -5.69 9.84 2.96
C TYR A 65 -5.60 10.60 1.63
N ASP A 66 -5.82 11.92 1.60
CA ASP A 66 -5.71 12.72 0.37
C ASP A 66 -4.32 12.62 -0.28
N LYS A 67 -3.26 12.65 0.54
CA LYS A 67 -1.88 12.51 0.04
C LYS A 67 -1.57 11.09 -0.38
N LEU A 68 -2.04 10.10 0.38
CA LEU A 68 -1.85 8.69 0.07
C LEU A 68 -2.58 8.30 -1.23
N SER A 69 -3.84 8.73 -1.38
CA SER A 69 -4.65 8.47 -2.57
C SER A 69 -4.07 9.11 -3.83
N ARG A 70 -3.36 10.26 -3.70
CA ARG A 70 -2.62 10.86 -4.81
C ARG A 70 -1.53 9.92 -5.34
N ALA A 71 -0.78 9.26 -4.46
CA ALA A 71 0.24 8.28 -4.82
C ALA A 71 -0.37 7.01 -5.44
N LEU A 72 -1.47 6.51 -4.87
CA LEU A 72 -2.23 5.39 -5.45
C LEU A 72 -2.70 5.67 -6.88
N ARG A 73 -3.21 6.89 -7.12
CA ARG A 73 -3.64 7.30 -8.47
C ARG A 73 -2.50 7.29 -9.48
N TYR A 74 -1.27 7.61 -9.06
CA TYR A 74 -0.10 7.49 -9.94
C TYR A 74 0.17 6.04 -10.31
N TYR A 75 0.04 5.09 -9.38
CA TYR A 75 0.21 3.67 -9.71
C TYR A 75 -0.83 3.17 -10.70
N TYR A 76 -2.10 3.54 -10.51
CA TYR A 76 -3.16 3.19 -11.45
C TYR A 76 -2.89 3.78 -12.85
N LEU A 77 -2.55 5.07 -12.92
CA LEU A 77 -2.24 5.73 -14.19
C LEU A 77 -1.06 5.08 -14.90
N LEU A 78 0.01 4.76 -14.16
CA LEU A 78 1.18 4.08 -14.71
C LEU A 78 0.84 2.68 -15.22
N ALA A 79 0.04 1.90 -14.48
CA ALA A 79 -0.40 0.57 -14.91
C ALA A 79 -1.19 0.65 -16.23
N VAL A 80 -2.13 1.59 -16.34
CA VAL A 80 -2.90 1.83 -17.57
C VAL A 80 -1.98 2.25 -18.72
N LEU A 81 -1.02 3.14 -18.49
CA LEU A 81 -0.09 3.57 -19.54
C LEU A 81 0.80 2.43 -20.02
N LEU A 82 1.35 1.61 -19.11
CA LEU A 82 2.16 0.45 -19.46
C LEU A 82 1.37 -0.57 -20.26
N SER A 83 0.15 -0.92 -19.82
CA SER A 83 -0.70 -1.84 -20.57
C SER A 83 -1.03 -1.33 -21.97
N THR A 84 -1.16 -0.01 -22.15
CA THR A 84 -1.39 0.58 -23.48
C THR A 84 -0.13 0.63 -24.36
N ALA A 85 1.06 0.67 -23.77
CA ALA A 85 2.33 0.67 -24.49
C ALA A 85 2.72 -0.73 -24.97
N GLU A 86 2.41 -1.78 -24.19
CA GLU A 86 2.64 -3.18 -24.58
C GLU A 86 1.70 -3.66 -25.70
N TYR A 87 0.59 -2.95 -25.94
CA TYR A 87 -0.38 -3.23 -27.01
C TYR A 87 -0.14 -2.43 -28.30
N ARG A 88 0.92 -1.61 -28.36
CA ARG A 88 1.35 -0.86 -29.55
C ARG A 88 2.62 -1.45 -30.14
#